data_AF-A0A930TSF7-F1
#
_entry.id   AF-A0A930TSF7-F1
#
_cell.length_a   1.000
_cell.length_b   1.000
_cell.length_c   1.000
_cell.angle_alpha   90.00
_cell.angle_beta   90.00
_cell.angle_gamma   90.00
#
_symmetry.space_group_name_H-M   'P 1'
#
loop_
_entity.id
_entity.type
_entity.pdbx_description
1 polymer ?
#
loop_
_entity_poly.entity_id
_entity_poly.type
_entity_poly.pdbx_seq_one_letter_code
_entity_poly.pdbx_strand_id
1 'polypeptide(L)' 'MFEEKFGSSAQGFIQVHHLKPLSEIQVEYEVDPIADLRPVCPNCHAMIHLGGKTRSIEEVQSWLQC' A
#
# COMPACT_ATOMS: atom_id res chain seq x y z
N MET A 1 -7.86 -5.18 12.20
CA MET A 1 -6.42 -4.93 11.86
C MET A 1 -5.58 -6.18 12.16
N PHE A 2 -4.35 -6.30 11.63
CA PHE A 2 -3.47 -7.44 11.91
C PHE A 2 -3.22 -7.65 13.42
N GLU A 3 -3.10 -6.56 14.18
CA GLU A 3 -2.98 -6.60 15.65
C GLU A 3 -4.14 -7.34 16.34
N GLU A 4 -5.37 -7.21 15.87
CA GLU A 4 -6.53 -7.95 16.43
C GLU A 4 -6.37 -9.46 16.29
N LYS A 5 -5.64 -9.93 15.26
CA LYS A 5 -5.46 -11.36 14.98
C LYS A 5 -4.15 -11.93 15.51
N PHE A 6 -3.08 -11.13 15.52
CA PHE A 6 -1.71 -11.57 15.83
C PHE A 6 -1.15 -10.93 17.12
N GLY A 7 -1.92 -10.08 17.80
CA GLY A 7 -1.52 -9.44 19.05
C GLY A 7 -0.37 -8.44 18.87
N SER A 8 0.33 -8.17 19.97
CA SER A 8 1.42 -7.18 20.05
C SER A 8 2.54 -7.39 19.04
N SER A 9 2.77 -8.62 18.58
CA SER A 9 3.75 -8.92 17.53
C SER A 9 3.44 -8.24 16.20
N ALA A 10 2.20 -7.82 15.97
CA ALA A 10 1.78 -7.06 14.79
C ALA A 10 1.43 -5.60 15.10
N GLN A 11 1.74 -5.11 16.30
CA GLN A 11 1.53 -3.71 16.67
C GLN A 11 2.40 -2.82 15.78
N GLY A 12 1.78 -1.80 15.18
CA GLY A 12 2.46 -0.88 14.26
C GLY A 12 2.87 -1.51 12.93
N PHE A 13 2.43 -2.74 12.61
CA PHE A 13 2.69 -3.35 11.33
C PHE A 13 2.07 -2.54 10.19
N ILE A 14 2.91 -2.10 9.27
CA ILE A 14 2.57 -1.24 8.14
C ILE A 14 3.28 -1.74 6.88
N GLN A 15 2.67 -1.58 5.71
CA GLN A 15 3.27 -1.94 4.43
C GLN A 15 3.66 -0.68 3.67
N VAL A 16 4.79 -0.72 2.96
CA VAL A 16 5.23 0.39 2.11
C VAL A 16 4.82 0.08 0.67
N HIS A 17 4.09 1.00 0.06
CA HIS A 17 3.56 0.89 -1.29
C HIS A 17 4.26 1.88 -2.23
N HIS A 18 4.58 1.45 -3.45
CA HIS A 18 5.10 2.34 -4.50
C HIS A 18 3.92 3.03 -5.20
N LEU A 19 3.91 4.37 -5.20
CA LEU A 19 2.88 5.18 -5.86
C LEU A 19 2.90 5.01 -7.38
N LYS A 20 4.09 4.85 -7.96
CA LYS A 20 4.27 4.45 -9.35
C LYS A 20 4.50 2.94 -9.41
N PRO A 21 3.68 2.15 -10.12
CA PRO A 21 3.87 0.71 -10.21
C PRO A 21 5.24 0.37 -10.80
N LEU A 22 6.01 -0.50 -10.15
CA LEU A 22 7.33 -0.91 -10.62
C LEU A 22 7.29 -1.53 -12.03
N SER A 23 6.18 -2.18 -12.40
CA SER A 23 5.96 -2.73 -13.75
C SER A 23 5.95 -1.65 -14.86
N GLU A 24 5.66 -0.40 -14.52
CA GLU A 24 5.67 0.74 -15.44
C GLU A 24 7.05 1.42 -15.51
N ILE A 25 7.97 1.02 -14.64
CA ILE A 25 9.31 1.60 -14.55
C ILE A 25 10.25 0.70 -15.35
N GLN A 26 10.47 1.08 -16.61
CA GLN A 26 11.26 0.30 -17.58
C GLN A 26 12.76 0.61 -17.54
N VAL A 27 13.21 1.34 -16.52
CA VAL A 27 14.58 1.80 -16.35
C VAL A 27 15.00 1.66 -14.90
N GLU A 28 16.30 1.54 -14.66
CA GLU A 28 16.83 1.69 -13.31
C GLU A 28 16.63 3.14 -12.83
N TYR A 29 16.17 3.30 -11.59
CA TYR A 29 15.99 4.61 -10.97
C TYR A 29 16.25 4.50 -9.47
N GLU A 30 16.69 5.61 -8.88
CA GLU A 30 16.84 5.75 -7.44
C GLU A 30 15.46 6.08 -6.84
N VAL A 31 15.03 5.26 -5.88
CA VAL A 31 13.75 5.45 -5.19
C VAL A 31 13.88 6.61 -4.21
N ASP A 32 13.03 7.63 -4.35
CA ASP A 32 12.84 8.66 -3.34
C ASP A 32 11.78 8.18 -2.33
N PRO A 33 12.14 7.87 -1.07
CA PRO A 33 11.18 7.34 -0.10
C PRO A 33 10.03 8.28 0.24
N ILE A 34 10.17 9.58 -0.01
CA ILE A 34 9.15 10.60 0.25
C ILE A 34 8.25 10.78 -0.97
N ALA A 35 8.84 10.87 -2.16
CA ALA A 35 8.10 11.13 -3.39
C ALA A 35 7.43 9.87 -3.96
N ASP A 36 8.07 8.71 -3.84
CA ASP A 36 7.65 7.49 -4.55
C ASP A 36 6.88 6.50 -3.70
N LEU A 37 6.96 6.61 -2.37
CA LEU A 37 6.42 5.61 -1.44
C LEU A 37 5.33 6.16 -0.53
N ARG A 38 4.44 5.27 -0.09
CA ARG A 38 3.46 5.55 0.97
C ARG A 38 3.32 4.39 1.95
N PRO A 39 3.42 4.64 3.27
CA PRO A 39 3.00 3.67 4.27
C PRO A 39 1.48 3.52 4.23
N VAL A 40 1.00 2.28 4.09
CA VAL A 40 -0.41 1.91 4.07
C VAL A 40 -0.65 0.70 4.94
N CYS A 41 -1.84 0.59 5.54
CA CYS A 41 -2.17 -0.59 6.33
C CYS A 41 -2.33 -1.82 5.42
N PRO A 42 -2.17 -3.04 5.95
CA PRO A 42 -2.26 -4.27 5.14
C PRO A 42 -3.60 -4.43 4.41
N ASN A 43 -4.71 -3.98 5.00
CA ASN A 43 -6.02 -4.02 4.36
C ASN A 43 -6.09 -3.08 3.16
N CYS A 44 -5.62 -1.84 3.32
CA CYS A 44 -5.55 -0.88 2.22
C CYS A 44 -4.64 -1.39 1.09
N HIS A 45 -3.48 -1.96 1.43
CA HIS A 45 -2.56 -2.51 0.44
C HIS A 45 -3.17 -3.69 -0.34
N ALA A 46 -3.89 -4.58 0.34
CA ALA A 46 -4.63 -5.65 -0.32
C ALA A 46 -5.71 -5.11 -1.27
N MET A 47 -6.43 -4.05 -0.88
CA MET A 47 -7.46 -3.42 -1.74
C MET A 47 -6.86 -2.71 -2.96
N ILE A 48 -5.70 -2.06 -2.80
CA ILE A 48 -4.94 -1.45 -3.91
C ILE A 48 -4.66 -2.51 -4.97
N HIS A 49 -4.18 -3.70 -4.55
CA HIS A 49 -3.79 -4.78 -5.45
C HIS A 49 -4.89 -5.79 -5.82
N LEU A 50 -6.13 -5.56 -5.38
CA LEU A 50 -7.22 -6.51 -5.54
C LEU A 50 -7.51 -6.82 -7.01
N GLY A 51 -7.44 -8.10 -7.39
CA GLY A 51 -7.70 -8.56 -8.76
C GLY A 51 -6.57 -8.26 -9.74
N GLY A 52 -5.32 -8.12 -9.26
CA GLY A 52 -4.14 -7.92 -10.11
C GLY A 52 -4.04 -6.52 -10.73
N LYS A 53 -4.88 -5.58 -10.30
CA LYS A 53 -4.77 -4.16 -10.63
C LYS A 53 -3.87 -3.46 -9.63
N THR A 54 -3.40 -2.26 -9.95
CA THR A 54 -2.75 -1.36 -8.99
C THR A 54 -3.53 -0.05 -9.01
N ARG A 55 -4.42 0.12 -8.03
CA ARG A 55 -5.29 1.30 -7.91
C ARG A 55 -4.59 2.44 -7.18
N SER A 56 -5.03 3.66 -7.40
CA SER A 56 -4.52 4.78 -6.61
C SER A 56 -5.04 4.73 -5.17
N ILE A 57 -4.35 5.41 -4.26
CA ILE A 57 -4.77 5.50 -2.86
C ILE A 57 -6.13 6.21 -2.77
N GLU A 58 -6.32 7.25 -3.56
CA GLU A 58 -7.54 8.05 -3.63
C GLU A 58 -8.74 7.21 -4.09
N GLU A 59 -8.54 6.32 -5.08
CA GLU A 59 -9.58 5.39 -5.53
C GLU A 59 -10.02 4.48 -4.37
N VAL A 60 -9.07 3.87 -3.65
CA VAL A 60 -9.39 2.98 -2.52
C VAL A 60 -10.00 3.75 -1.35
N GLN A 61 -9.54 4.98 -1.08
CA GLN A 61 -10.15 5.85 -0.08
C GLN A 61 -11.62 6.15 -0.37
N SER A 62 -11.99 6.29 -1.65
CA SER A 62 -13.40 6.51 -2.05
C SER A 62 -14.35 5.35 -1.72
N TRP A 63 -13.81 4.16 -1.46
CA TRP A 63 -14.58 2.96 -1.12
C TRP A 63 -14.77 2.76 0.38
N LEU A 64 -14.09 3.57 1.21
CA LEU A 64 -14.24 3.50 2.65
C LEU A 64 -15.67 3.89 3.02
N GLN A 65 -16.40 2.94 3.59
CA GLN A 65 -17.73 3.16 4.12
C GLN A 65 -17.56 3.64 5.57
N CYS A 66 -17.91 4.90 5.81
CA CYS A 66 -18.05 5.46 7.16
C CYS A 66 -19.37 5.02 7.79
#